data_AF-A0A7W8XJY2-F1
#
_entry.id   AF-A0A7W8XJY2-F1
#
_cell.length_a   1.000
_cell.length_b   1.000
_cell.length_c   1.000
_cell.angle_alpha   90.00
_cell.angle_beta   90.00
_cell.angle_gamma   90.00
#
_symmetry.space_group_name_H-M   'P 1'
#
loop_
_entity.id
_entity.type
_entity.pdbx_description
1 polymer ?
#
loop_
_entity_poly.entity_id
_entity_poly.type
_entity_poly.pdbx_seq_one_letter_code
_entity_poly.pdbx_strand_id
1 'polypeptide(L)'
;MEGLWTRPQLSVRDRSVVTVAILVARSQTGDLSHYMNLALDNGVTPKELSEIITHLAFYAGWTNATSAVAVAQNIFAERNIGADQLPEASPDLMPLNQEGEAARQSAVQGLLEDASPGLADFTTDPLFKDVWLRPDLAPRDRSLVTITCLMANGQVAQLAGHLNRALDKVDASVTWTCYVRTRSSNRMA
;
A
#
# COMPACT_ATOMS: atom_id res chain seq x y z
N MET A 1 -16.52 5.05 -20.54
CA MET A 1 -15.31 4.31 -20.11
C MET A 1 -14.95 3.23 -21.12
N GLU A 2 -14.92 3.52 -22.42
CA GLU A 2 -14.50 2.52 -23.42
C GLU A 2 -12.96 2.50 -23.55
N GLY A 3 -12.37 1.32 -23.70
CA GLY A 3 -10.91 1.14 -23.85
C GLY A 3 -10.22 0.64 -22.58
N LEU A 4 -9.35 1.45 -21.96
CA LEU A 4 -8.46 1.01 -20.88
C LEU A 4 -9.20 0.33 -19.70
N TRP A 5 -10.37 0.86 -19.32
CA TRP A 5 -11.16 0.38 -18.18
C TRP A 5 -11.85 -0.96 -18.42
N THR A 6 -12.05 -1.37 -19.67
CA THR A 6 -12.70 -2.65 -20.02
C THR A 6 -11.71 -3.77 -20.35
N ARG A 7 -10.39 -3.50 -20.27
CA ARG A 7 -9.35 -4.51 -20.53
C ARG A 7 -9.38 -5.63 -19.48
N PRO A 8 -9.41 -6.92 -19.89
CA PRO A 8 -9.72 -8.04 -19.00
C PRO A 8 -8.61 -8.41 -18.00
N GLN A 9 -7.39 -7.93 -18.19
CA GLN A 9 -6.23 -8.30 -17.36
C GLN A 9 -6.28 -7.70 -15.94
N LEU A 10 -7.09 -6.67 -15.72
CA LEU A 10 -7.28 -6.05 -14.42
C LEU A 10 -8.75 -5.67 -14.27
N SER A 11 -9.37 -6.12 -13.17
CA SER A 11 -10.78 -5.89 -12.91
C SER A 11 -11.09 -4.40 -12.74
N VAL A 12 -12.33 -4.00 -12.97
CA VAL A 12 -12.77 -2.60 -12.73
C VAL A 12 -12.59 -2.20 -11.26
N ARG A 13 -12.77 -3.14 -10.33
CA ARG A 13 -12.50 -2.96 -8.90
C ARG A 13 -11.03 -2.64 -8.64
N ASP A 14 -10.11 -3.44 -9.17
CA ASP A 14 -8.68 -3.22 -8.96
C ASP A 14 -8.18 -1.94 -9.65
N ARG A 15 -8.75 -1.60 -10.81
CA ARG A 15 -8.48 -0.31 -11.47
C ARG A 15 -8.91 0.85 -10.58
N SER A 16 -10.08 0.76 -9.96
CA SER A 16 -10.53 1.77 -8.99
C SER A 16 -9.59 1.89 -7.79
N VAL A 17 -9.12 0.77 -7.23
CA VAL A 17 -8.11 0.78 -6.14
C VAL A 17 -6.83 1.52 -6.56
N VAL A 18 -6.28 1.19 -7.73
CA VAL A 18 -5.08 1.84 -8.27
C VAL A 18 -5.33 3.33 -8.52
N THR A 19 -6.47 3.69 -9.13
CA THR A 19 -6.79 5.10 -9.42
C THR A 19 -6.93 5.93 -8.15
N VAL A 20 -7.67 5.44 -7.14
CA VAL A 20 -7.78 6.11 -5.85
C VAL A 20 -6.41 6.25 -5.19
N ALA A 21 -5.58 5.20 -5.21
CA ALA A 21 -4.25 5.24 -4.62
C ALA A 21 -3.34 6.30 -5.30
N ILE A 22 -3.36 6.43 -6.63
CA ILE A 22 -2.61 7.48 -7.34
C ILE A 22 -3.09 8.87 -6.93
N LEU A 23 -4.40 9.09 -6.89
CA LEU A 23 -4.97 10.41 -6.58
C LEU A 23 -4.65 10.83 -5.15
N VAL A 24 -4.71 9.90 -4.18
CA VAL A 24 -4.27 10.15 -2.81
C VAL A 24 -2.75 10.40 -2.77
N ALA A 25 -1.95 9.55 -3.41
CA ALA A 25 -0.49 9.67 -3.41
C ALA A 25 0.01 11.00 -3.99
N ARG A 26 -0.71 11.55 -4.98
CA ARG A 26 -0.40 12.83 -5.64
C ARG A 26 -1.18 14.02 -5.08
N SER A 27 -1.96 13.83 -4.01
CA SER A 27 -2.84 14.86 -3.42
C SER A 27 -3.78 15.54 -4.44
N GLN A 28 -4.28 14.78 -5.42
CA GLN A 28 -5.17 15.26 -6.49
C GLN A 28 -6.64 15.17 -6.06
N THR A 29 -7.05 16.01 -5.11
CA THR A 29 -8.37 15.95 -4.48
C THR A 29 -9.53 16.35 -5.41
N GLY A 30 -9.28 17.14 -6.46
CA GLY A 30 -10.31 17.59 -7.41
C GLY A 30 -11.06 16.44 -8.10
N ASP A 31 -10.35 15.39 -8.49
CA ASP A 31 -10.95 14.19 -9.12
C ASP A 31 -11.22 13.07 -8.11
N LEU A 32 -10.68 13.16 -6.89
CA LEU A 32 -10.75 12.10 -5.90
C LEU A 32 -12.19 11.75 -5.52
N SER A 33 -13.08 12.74 -5.44
CA SER A 33 -14.49 12.51 -5.13
C SER A 33 -15.18 11.63 -6.17
N HIS A 34 -14.95 11.92 -7.45
CA HIS A 34 -15.51 11.13 -8.55
C HIS A 34 -15.01 9.68 -8.51
N TYR A 35 -13.70 9.48 -8.34
CA TYR A 35 -13.11 8.14 -8.38
C TYR A 35 -13.35 7.32 -7.12
N MET A 36 -13.53 7.93 -5.95
CA MET A 36 -13.98 7.20 -4.74
C MET A 36 -15.42 6.73 -4.88
N ASN A 37 -16.33 7.55 -5.44
CA ASN A 37 -17.69 7.11 -5.78
C ASN A 37 -17.66 5.94 -6.78
N LEU A 38 -16.88 6.08 -7.86
CA LEU A 38 -16.70 5.00 -8.84
C LEU A 38 -16.10 3.73 -8.23
N ALA A 39 -15.20 3.86 -7.26
CA ALA A 39 -14.63 2.72 -6.54
C ALA A 39 -15.70 1.95 -5.76
N LEU A 40 -16.56 2.67 -5.02
CA LEU A 40 -17.70 2.08 -4.32
C LEU A 40 -18.67 1.38 -5.29
N ASP A 41 -18.97 2.02 -6.42
CA ASP A 41 -19.84 1.46 -7.46
C ASP A 41 -19.23 0.21 -8.13
N ASN A 42 -17.90 0.15 -8.22
CA ASN A 42 -17.15 -1.00 -8.74
C ASN A 42 -16.87 -2.08 -7.67
N GLY A 43 -17.43 -1.96 -6.47
CA GLY A 43 -17.35 -2.98 -5.42
C GLY A 43 -16.14 -2.89 -4.49
N VAL A 44 -15.41 -1.76 -4.49
CA VAL A 44 -14.48 -1.46 -3.39
C VAL A 44 -15.33 -1.10 -2.16
N THR A 45 -15.05 -1.71 -1.01
CA THR A 45 -15.84 -1.46 0.20
C THR A 45 -15.42 -0.16 0.91
N PRO A 46 -16.27 0.42 1.76
CA PRO A 46 -15.87 1.56 2.59
C PRO A 46 -14.69 1.25 3.51
N LYS A 47 -14.62 0.01 4.01
CA LYS A 47 -13.48 -0.51 4.79
C LYS A 47 -12.18 -0.47 4.01
N GLU A 48 -12.19 -0.99 2.79
CA GLU A 48 -11.02 -0.97 1.92
C GLU A 48 -10.59 0.46 1.57
N LEU A 49 -11.52 1.37 1.26
CA LEU A 49 -11.20 2.78 0.99
C LEU A 49 -10.56 3.46 2.22
N SER A 50 -11.11 3.22 3.41
CA SER A 50 -10.57 3.75 4.66
C SER A 50 -9.17 3.19 4.96
N GLU A 51 -8.94 1.90 4.73
CA GLU A 51 -7.62 1.28 4.88
C GLU A 51 -6.62 1.77 3.82
N ILE A 52 -7.05 2.05 2.58
CA ILE A 52 -6.19 2.66 1.56
C ILE A 52 -5.68 4.02 2.05
N ILE A 53 -6.55 4.86 2.60
CA ILE A 53 -6.19 6.18 3.14
C ILE A 53 -5.21 6.02 4.32
N THR A 54 -5.52 5.12 5.24
CA THR A 54 -4.68 4.84 6.42
C THR A 54 -3.29 4.34 6.01
N HIS A 55 -3.24 3.40 5.07
CA HIS A 55 -1.98 2.84 4.55
C HIS A 55 -1.14 3.91 3.85
N LEU A 56 -1.77 4.77 3.04
CA LEU A 56 -1.09 5.86 2.33
C LEU A 56 -0.64 7.00 3.25
N ALA A 57 -1.12 7.07 4.49
CA ALA A 57 -0.56 8.00 5.47
C ALA A 57 0.94 7.72 5.75
N PHE A 58 1.35 6.45 5.71
CA PHE A 58 2.74 6.01 5.90
C PHE A 58 3.58 6.08 4.61
N TYR A 59 2.96 5.88 3.44
CA TYR A 59 3.68 5.81 2.15
C TYR A 59 3.66 7.12 1.35
N ALA A 60 2.61 7.92 1.47
CA ALA A 60 2.43 9.20 0.78
C ALA A 60 2.45 10.40 1.75
N GLY A 61 2.37 10.16 3.06
CA GLY A 61 2.42 11.18 4.09
C GLY A 61 1.05 11.60 4.64
N TRP A 62 1.07 12.12 5.87
CA TRP A 62 -0.15 12.44 6.63
C TRP A 62 -1.03 13.52 5.98
N THR A 63 -0.43 14.52 5.33
CA THR A 63 -1.16 15.59 4.63
C THR A 63 -2.00 15.04 3.47
N ASN A 64 -1.47 14.07 2.73
CA ASN A 64 -2.18 13.44 1.62
C ASN A 64 -3.35 12.61 2.15
N ALA A 65 -3.13 11.82 3.20
CA ALA A 65 -4.17 11.01 3.83
C ALA A 65 -5.29 11.88 4.43
N THR A 66 -4.96 12.92 5.19
CA THR A 66 -5.96 13.83 5.80
C THR A 66 -6.78 14.58 4.74
N SER A 67 -6.15 14.96 3.62
CA SER A 67 -6.88 15.54 2.48
C SER A 67 -7.86 14.55 1.85
N ALA A 68 -7.48 13.27 1.77
CA ALA A 68 -8.37 12.21 1.31
C ALA A 68 -9.50 11.89 2.30
N VAL A 69 -9.25 11.97 3.62
CA VAL A 69 -10.28 11.82 4.65
C VAL A 69 -11.39 12.85 4.47
N ALA A 70 -11.05 14.12 4.22
CA ALA A 70 -12.05 15.17 4.02
C ALA A 70 -12.98 14.86 2.81
N VAL A 71 -12.42 14.30 1.74
CA VAL A 71 -13.21 13.86 0.58
C VAL A 71 -14.07 12.65 0.91
N ALA A 72 -13.50 11.63 1.54
CA ALA A 72 -14.20 10.41 1.92
C ALA A 72 -15.37 10.69 2.89
N GLN A 73 -15.17 11.62 3.85
CA GLN A 73 -16.19 12.02 4.81
C GLN A 73 -17.47 12.52 4.13
N ASN A 74 -17.33 13.38 3.11
CA ASN A 74 -18.48 13.90 2.37
C ASN A 74 -19.22 12.78 1.63
N ILE A 75 -18.48 11.89 0.96
CA ILE A 75 -19.06 10.76 0.23
C ILE A 75 -19.76 9.78 1.17
N PHE A 76 -19.15 9.47 2.31
CA PHE A 76 -19.74 8.56 3.29
C PHE A 76 -21.03 9.13 3.87
N ALA A 77 -21.09 10.44 4.14
CA ALA A 77 -22.32 11.11 4.53
C ALA A 77 -23.39 11.03 3.43
N GLU A 78 -23.05 11.34 2.18
CA GLU A 78 -23.98 11.29 1.04
C GLU A 78 -24.52 9.88 0.76
N ARG A 79 -23.71 8.84 1.00
CA ARG A 79 -24.06 7.43 0.78
C ARG A 79 -24.60 6.71 2.02
N ASN A 80 -24.80 7.41 3.14
CA ASN A 80 -25.24 6.83 4.42
C ASN A 80 -24.32 5.69 4.91
N ILE A 81 -23.01 5.82 4.70
CA ILE A 81 -21.99 4.90 5.21
C ILE A 81 -21.67 5.32 6.65
N GLY A 82 -22.07 4.48 7.60
CA GLY A 82 -21.85 4.69 9.02
C GLY A 82 -20.51 4.14 9.52
N ALA A 83 -20.16 4.45 10.77
CA ALA A 83 -18.94 3.98 11.42
C ALA A 83 -18.88 2.44 11.55
N ASP A 84 -20.03 1.77 11.60
CA ASP A 84 -20.19 0.32 11.60
C ASP A 84 -19.70 -0.35 10.29
N GLN A 85 -19.60 0.42 9.22
CA GLN A 85 -19.12 -0.02 7.91
C GLN A 85 -17.64 0.34 7.67
N LEU A 86 -16.95 0.91 8.66
CA LEU A 86 -15.53 1.28 8.58
C LEU A 86 -14.65 0.28 9.35
N PRO A 87 -13.32 0.27 9.10
CA PRO A 87 -12.40 -0.57 9.85
C PRO A 87 -12.41 -0.18 11.33
N GLU A 88 -12.23 -1.15 12.21
CA GLU A 88 -12.00 -0.85 13.61
C GLU A 88 -10.66 -0.11 13.78
N ALA A 89 -10.58 0.80 14.76
CA ALA A 89 -9.33 1.49 15.04
C ALA A 89 -8.21 0.50 15.44
N SER A 90 -8.58 -0.56 16.17
CA SER A 90 -7.67 -1.59 16.68
C SER A 90 -8.23 -2.99 16.40
N PRO A 91 -8.15 -3.47 15.14
CA PRO A 91 -8.67 -4.78 14.76
C PRO A 91 -7.71 -5.90 15.19
N ASP A 92 -8.21 -7.13 15.20
CA ASP A 92 -7.36 -8.32 15.29
C ASP A 92 -6.45 -8.41 14.06
N LEU A 93 -5.13 -8.42 14.30
CA LEU A 93 -4.13 -8.41 13.24
C LEU A 93 -3.94 -9.80 12.62
N MET A 94 -3.68 -9.81 11.31
CA MET A 94 -3.26 -11.01 10.60
C MET A 94 -1.93 -11.56 11.15
N PRO A 95 -1.66 -12.87 11.04
CA PRO A 95 -0.40 -13.46 11.47
C PRO A 95 0.81 -12.82 10.78
N LEU A 96 1.83 -12.48 11.57
CA LEU A 96 3.11 -12.01 11.06
C LEU A 96 3.91 -13.16 10.46
N ASN A 97 4.43 -12.97 9.25
CA ASN A 97 5.49 -13.84 8.72
C ASN A 97 6.80 -13.52 9.47
N GLN A 98 7.10 -14.30 10.51
CA GLN A 98 8.28 -14.08 11.36
C GLN A 98 9.60 -14.17 10.58
N GLU A 99 9.72 -15.15 9.67
CA GLU A 99 10.94 -15.33 8.86
C GLU A 99 11.14 -14.16 7.90
N GLY A 100 10.08 -13.77 7.19
CA GLY A 100 10.12 -12.63 6.27
C GLY A 100 10.41 -11.31 6.99
N GLU A 101 9.87 -11.12 8.19
CA GLU A 101 10.15 -9.92 8.99
C GLU A 101 11.58 -9.90 9.53
N ALA A 102 12.10 -11.02 10.02
CA ALA A 102 13.50 -11.13 10.44
C ALA A 102 14.45 -10.81 9.28
N ALA A 103 14.20 -11.38 8.09
CA ALA A 103 14.99 -11.10 6.90
C ALA A 103 14.94 -9.61 6.49
N ARG A 104 13.76 -8.98 6.57
CA ARG A 104 13.61 -7.54 6.30
C ARG A 104 14.39 -6.70 7.30
N GLN A 105 14.29 -6.99 8.60
CA GLN A 105 15.02 -6.28 9.65
C GLN A 105 16.53 -6.35 9.41
N SER A 106 17.07 -7.54 9.15
CA SER A 106 18.49 -7.72 8.80
C SER A 106 18.90 -6.95 7.54
N ALA A 107 18.02 -6.85 6.54
CA ALA A 107 18.32 -6.13 5.28
C ALA A 107 18.34 -4.61 5.42
N VAL A 108 17.61 -4.04 6.39
CA VAL A 108 17.60 -2.60 6.68
C VAL A 108 18.50 -2.22 7.86
N GLN A 109 19.14 -3.22 8.48
CA GLN A 109 20.06 -3.08 9.60
C GLN A 109 21.26 -2.20 9.21
N GLY A 110 21.78 -1.44 10.17
CA GLY A 110 22.90 -0.51 9.98
C GLY A 110 22.46 0.88 9.51
N LEU A 111 21.93 1.03 8.28
CA LEU A 111 21.66 2.37 7.73
C LEU A 111 20.66 3.18 8.57
N LEU A 112 19.57 2.54 9.01
CA LEU A 112 18.56 3.20 9.84
C LEU A 112 18.96 3.23 11.31
N GLU A 113 19.53 2.15 11.84
CA GLU A 113 19.87 2.05 13.27
C GLU A 113 20.99 3.02 13.68
N ASP A 114 22.01 3.18 12.83
CA ASP A 114 23.16 4.05 13.14
C ASP A 114 22.82 5.54 12.99
N ALA A 115 21.96 5.89 12.03
CA ALA A 115 21.65 7.28 11.70
C ALA A 115 20.33 7.80 12.30
N SER A 116 19.33 6.93 12.50
CA SER A 116 17.98 7.29 12.95
C SER A 116 17.25 6.09 13.59
N PRO A 117 17.64 5.67 14.80
CA PRO A 117 17.08 4.48 15.45
C PRO A 117 15.56 4.56 15.66
N GLY A 118 15.02 5.74 15.96
CA GLY A 118 13.56 5.92 16.05
C GLY A 118 12.82 5.64 14.73
N LEU A 119 13.46 5.91 13.58
CA LEU A 119 12.89 5.54 12.28
C LEU A 119 12.95 4.02 12.05
N ALA A 120 13.98 3.33 12.55
CA ALA A 120 14.04 1.87 12.51
C ALA A 120 12.89 1.24 13.32
N ASP A 121 12.61 1.77 14.51
CA ASP A 121 11.51 1.35 15.37
C ASP A 121 10.15 1.62 14.71
N PHE A 122 9.92 2.83 14.19
CA PHE A 122 8.68 3.16 13.49
C PHE A 122 8.51 2.40 12.17
N THR A 123 9.59 1.99 11.52
CA THR A 123 9.49 1.10 10.36
C THR A 123 9.06 -0.30 10.79
N THR A 124 9.50 -0.77 11.95
CA THR A 124 9.20 -2.12 12.42
C THR A 124 7.79 -2.22 13.01
N ASP A 125 7.54 -1.47 14.08
CA ASP A 125 6.38 -1.72 14.93
C ASP A 125 5.07 -1.19 14.34
N PRO A 126 4.88 0.13 14.12
CA PRO A 126 3.63 0.64 13.58
C PRO A 126 3.42 0.31 12.09
N LEU A 127 4.48 -0.04 11.34
CA LEU A 127 4.34 -0.36 9.92
C LEU A 127 4.26 -1.87 9.65
N PHE A 128 5.33 -2.64 9.88
CA PHE A 128 5.37 -4.07 9.50
C PHE A 128 4.68 -5.00 10.50
N LYS A 129 4.63 -4.65 11.80
CA LYS A 129 3.92 -5.41 12.83
C LYS A 129 2.51 -4.92 13.12
N ASP A 130 2.05 -3.85 12.47
CA ASP A 130 0.68 -3.34 12.60
C ASP A 130 0.04 -3.07 11.24
N VAL A 131 0.31 -1.93 10.60
CA VAL A 131 -0.38 -1.50 9.36
C VAL A 131 -0.40 -2.58 8.26
N TRP A 132 0.70 -3.32 8.07
CA TRP A 132 0.76 -4.41 7.09
C TRP A 132 -0.07 -5.65 7.43
N LEU A 133 -0.50 -5.79 8.69
CA LEU A 133 -1.26 -6.90 9.23
C LEU A 133 -2.74 -6.57 9.46
N ARG A 134 -3.15 -5.31 9.29
CA ARG A 134 -4.56 -4.92 9.42
C ARG A 134 -5.45 -5.64 8.39
N PRO A 135 -6.56 -6.28 8.79
CA PRO A 135 -7.27 -7.27 7.98
C PRO A 135 -8.20 -6.68 6.93
N ASP A 136 -8.68 -5.45 7.13
CA ASP A 136 -9.72 -4.82 6.29
C ASP A 136 -9.22 -4.41 4.88
N LEU A 137 -7.92 -4.56 4.60
CA LEU A 137 -7.37 -4.52 3.25
C LEU A 137 -6.45 -5.72 3.03
N ALA A 138 -6.84 -6.58 2.09
CA ALA A 138 -6.13 -7.81 1.80
C ALA A 138 -4.65 -7.53 1.47
N PRO A 139 -3.70 -8.41 1.87
CA PRO A 139 -2.27 -8.18 1.61
C PRO A 139 -1.91 -7.94 0.15
N ARG A 140 -2.63 -8.59 -0.79
CA ARG A 140 -2.48 -8.34 -2.24
C ARG A 140 -2.79 -6.89 -2.58
N ASP A 141 -3.91 -6.37 -2.10
CA ASP A 141 -4.37 -5.02 -2.41
C ASP A 141 -3.55 -3.96 -1.70
N ARG A 142 -3.10 -4.25 -0.47
CA ARG A 142 -2.14 -3.41 0.25
C ARG A 142 -0.81 -3.28 -0.50
N SER A 143 -0.31 -4.37 -1.07
CA SER A 143 0.85 -4.34 -1.97
C SER A 143 0.56 -3.54 -3.24
N LEU A 144 -0.61 -3.73 -3.87
CA LEU A 144 -1.03 -2.99 -5.08
C LEU A 144 -1.08 -1.48 -4.86
N VAL A 145 -1.65 -1.03 -3.74
CA VAL A 145 -1.71 0.39 -3.33
C VAL A 145 -0.30 0.94 -3.09
N THR A 146 0.57 0.15 -2.44
CA THR A 146 1.94 0.54 -2.16
C THR A 146 2.74 0.76 -3.45
N ILE A 147 2.78 -0.22 -4.36
CA ILE A 147 3.53 -0.09 -5.62
C ILE A 147 2.99 1.06 -6.46
N THR A 148 1.68 1.27 -6.43
CA THR A 148 1.01 2.37 -7.12
C THR A 148 1.47 3.73 -6.59
N CYS A 149 1.51 3.91 -5.27
CA CYS A 149 2.02 5.11 -4.63
C CYS A 149 3.49 5.38 -5.00
N LEU A 150 4.34 4.36 -4.90
CA LEU A 150 5.76 4.46 -5.23
C LEU A 150 5.97 4.86 -6.70
N MET A 151 5.21 4.26 -7.63
CA MET A 151 5.24 4.61 -9.04
C MET A 151 4.76 6.05 -9.28
N ALA A 152 3.67 6.46 -8.63
CA ALA A 152 3.09 7.80 -8.79
C ALA A 152 4.05 8.93 -8.35
N ASN A 153 4.92 8.63 -7.37
CA ASN A 153 5.89 9.57 -6.79
C ASN A 153 7.33 9.35 -7.29
N GLY A 154 7.56 8.43 -8.24
CA GLY A 154 8.90 8.15 -8.78
C GLY A 154 9.88 7.56 -7.75
N GLN A 155 9.39 6.90 -6.70
CA GLN A 155 10.19 6.31 -5.62
C GLN A 155 10.77 4.95 -6.02
N VAL A 156 11.58 4.93 -7.08
CA VAL A 156 12.10 3.71 -7.73
C VAL A 156 12.97 2.86 -6.81
N ALA A 157 13.66 3.48 -5.84
CA ALA A 157 14.55 2.78 -4.91
C ALA A 157 13.83 1.74 -4.04
N GLN A 158 12.57 2.00 -3.67
CA GLN A 158 11.75 1.10 -2.85
C GLN A 158 10.84 0.19 -3.69
N LEU A 159 10.66 0.50 -4.98
CA LEU A 159 9.71 -0.20 -5.86
C LEU A 159 10.04 -1.69 -6.00
N ALA A 160 11.31 -2.05 -6.15
CA ALA A 160 11.72 -3.45 -6.35
C ALA A 160 11.29 -4.35 -5.19
N GLY A 161 11.52 -3.93 -3.94
CA GLY A 161 11.16 -4.71 -2.76
C GLY A 161 9.65 -4.89 -2.62
N HIS A 162 8.87 -3.83 -2.84
CA HIS A 162 7.41 -3.90 -2.77
C HIS A 162 6.78 -4.64 -3.95
N LEU A 163 7.41 -4.62 -5.13
CA LEU A 163 6.97 -5.43 -6.26
C LEU A 163 7.17 -6.92 -5.98
N ASN A 164 8.33 -7.33 -5.45
CA ASN A 164 8.55 -8.71 -5.03
C ASN A 164 7.50 -9.14 -3.99
N ARG A 165 7.25 -8.32 -2.96
CA ARG A 165 6.19 -8.59 -1.98
C ARG A 165 4.79 -8.73 -2.59
N ALA A 166 4.50 -8.01 -3.66
CA ALA A 166 3.23 -8.16 -4.39
C ALA A 166 3.14 -9.50 -5.14
N LEU A 167 4.27 -9.99 -5.66
CA LEU A 167 4.40 -11.23 -6.43
C LEU A 167 4.56 -12.49 -5.56
N ASP A 168 5.11 -12.36 -4.35
CA ASP A 168 5.31 -13.48 -3.40
C ASP A 168 3.98 -14.13 -2.97
N LYS A 169 2.84 -13.49 -3.27
CA LYS A 169 1.49 -14.06 -3.09
C LYS A 169 0.83 -14.55 -4.39
N VAL A 170 1.49 -14.38 -5.53
CA VAL A 170 0.99 -14.80 -6.85
C VAL A 170 1.58 -16.14 -7.29
N ASP A 171 2.75 -16.55 -6.79
CA ASP A 171 3.32 -17.86 -7.13
C ASP A 171 4.40 -18.30 -6.12
N ALA A 172 4.17 -19.41 -5.42
CA ALA A 172 5.17 -20.03 -4.54
C ALA A 172 6.27 -20.79 -5.33
N SER A 173 6.29 -20.70 -6.67
CA SER A 173 7.24 -21.43 -7.52
C SER A 173 8.38 -20.61 -8.15
N VAL A 174 8.48 -19.30 -7.92
CA VAL A 174 9.56 -18.48 -8.49
C VAL A 174 10.54 -18.02 -7.41
N THR A 175 11.58 -18.83 -7.21
CA THR A 175 12.66 -18.62 -6.24
C THR A 175 13.50 -17.36 -6.48
N TRP A 176 13.89 -16.74 -5.37
CA TRP A 176 14.73 -15.56 -5.15
C TRP A 176 16.18 -15.64 -5.71
N THR A 177 16.39 -15.51 -7.02
CA THR A 177 17.76 -15.62 -7.59
C THR A 177 18.33 -14.35 -8.23
N CYS A 178 17.59 -13.23 -8.36
CA CYS A 178 18.09 -12.12 -9.19
C CYS A 178 18.76 -10.92 -8.48
N TYR A 179 18.72 -10.77 -7.15
CA TYR A 179 19.22 -9.53 -6.53
C TYR A 179 20.64 -9.59 -5.92
N VAL A 180 21.20 -10.78 -5.67
CA VAL A 180 22.53 -10.91 -5.01
C VAL A 180 23.69 -10.96 -6.00
N ARG A 181 23.45 -11.19 -7.30
CA ARG A 181 24.52 -11.49 -8.27
C ARG A 181 25.23 -10.28 -8.88
N THR A 182 24.78 -9.05 -8.63
CA THR A 182 25.31 -7.84 -9.28
C THR A 182 26.24 -6.99 -8.41
N ARG A 183 26.44 -7.34 -7.13
CA ARG A 183 27.37 -6.61 -6.23
C ARG A 183 28.69 -7.30 -5.93
N SER A 184 28.88 -8.56 -6.34
CA SER A 184 30.09 -9.35 -6.02
C SER A 184 31.18 -9.35 -7.11
N SER A 185 30.98 -8.68 -8.26
CA SER A 185 31.95 -8.69 -9.36
C SER A 185 32.78 -7.41 -9.53
N ASN A 186 32.71 -6.43 -8.61
CA ASN A 186 33.48 -5.18 -8.71
C ASN A 186 34.35 -4.87 -7.48
N ARG A 187 35.03 -5.88 -6.94
CA ARG A 187 36.25 -5.71 -6.14
C ARG A 187 37.28 -6.75 -6.55
N MET A 188 38.17 -6.36 -7.47
CA MET A 188 39.57 -6.78 -7.64
C MET A 188 39.97 -6.61 -9.11
N ALA A 189 40.52 -5.43 -9.43
CA ALA A 189 41.60 -5.17 -10.38
C ALA A 189 41.95 -3.68 -10.31
#